data_AF-A0A6L8RM36-F1
#
_entry.id   AF-A0A6L8RM36-F1
#
_cell.length_a   1.000
_cell.length_b   1.000
_cell.length_c   1.000
_cell.angle_alpha   90.00
_cell.angle_beta   90.00
_cell.angle_gamma   90.00
#
_symmetry.space_group_name_H-M   'P 1'
#
loop_
_entity.id
_entity.type
_entity.pdbx_description
1 polymer ?
#
loop_
_entity_poly.entity_id
_entity_poly.type
_entity_poly.pdbx_seq_one_letter_code
_entity_poly.pdbx_strand_id
1 'polypeptide(L)' 'EHSQDLPVSVPEEIAWENGWITTAELEEAAKAYGKSVYGQHLKKVAAGEIVNSPREY' A
#
# COMPACT_ATOMS: atom_id res chain seq x y z
N GLU A 1 0.96 -5.73 -26.02
CA GLU A 1 0.30 -5.52 -24.72
C GLU A 1 0.90 -4.29 -24.03
N HIS A 2 0.14 -3.21 -23.84
CA HIS A 2 0.63 -2.04 -23.11
C HIS A 2 0.32 -2.25 -21.62
N SER A 3 1.26 -2.85 -20.89
CA SER A 3 1.26 -2.75 -19.42
C SER A 3 1.59 -1.29 -19.10
N GLN A 4 0.57 -0.48 -18.83
CA GLN A 4 0.78 0.88 -18.36
C GLN A 4 1.67 0.82 -17.11
N ASP A 5 2.78 1.55 -17.15
CA ASP A 5 3.73 1.86 -16.07
C ASP A 5 3.09 2.68 -14.93
N LEU A 6 1.90 2.27 -14.47
CA LEU A 6 1.32 2.70 -13.20
C LEU A 6 1.26 1.43 -12.36
N PRO A 7 2.01 1.34 -11.24
CA PRO A 7 1.90 0.19 -10.36
C PRO A 7 0.43 0.07 -10.00
N VAL A 8 -0.18 -1.02 -10.47
CA VAL A 8 -1.58 -1.35 -10.21
C VAL A 8 -1.78 -1.19 -8.71
N SER A 9 -2.71 -0.31 -8.33
CA SER A 9 -3.05 -0.06 -6.94
C SER A 9 -3.32 -1.40 -6.27
N VAL A 10 -2.48 -1.75 -5.31
CA VAL A 10 -2.37 -3.12 -4.82
C VAL A 10 -3.53 -3.36 -3.85
N PRO A 11 -4.21 -4.52 -3.88
CA PRO A 11 -5.45 -4.72 -3.13
C PRO A 11 -5.33 -4.42 -1.63
N GLU A 12 -4.15 -4.61 -1.03
CA GLU A 12 -3.88 -4.27 0.37
C GLU A 12 -3.89 -2.76 0.63
N GLU A 13 -3.36 -1.95 -0.29
CA GLU A 13 -3.40 -0.49 -0.18
C GLU A 13 -4.86 0.00 -0.32
N ILE A 14 -5.60 -0.52 -1.31
CA ILE A 14 -7.03 -0.21 -1.50
C ILE A 14 -7.83 -0.63 -0.27
N ALA A 15 -7.59 -1.83 0.27
CA ALA A 15 -8.28 -2.33 1.44
C ALA A 15 -7.99 -1.47 2.68
N TRP A 16 -6.76 -1.00 2.84
CA TRP A 16 -6.41 -0.10 3.95
C TRP A 16 -7.02 1.30 3.76
N GLU A 17 -6.98 1.86 2.55
CA GLU A 17 -7.61 3.15 2.23
C GLU A 17 -9.13 3.14 2.40
N ASN A 18 -9.79 2.01 2.08
CA ASN A 18 -11.23 1.82 2.30
C ASN A 18 -11.56 1.38 3.74
N GLY A 19 -10.57 1.17 4.59
CA GLY A 19 -10.77 0.70 5.97
C GLY A 19 -11.28 -0.74 6.08
N TRP A 20 -11.10 -1.57 5.04
CA TRP A 20 -11.41 -3.00 5.05
C TRP A 20 -10.38 -3.80 5.85
N ILE A 21 -9.14 -3.34 5.89
CA ILE A 21 -8.08 -3.89 6.74
C ILE A 21 -7.52 -2.80 7.65
N THR A 22 -7.03 -3.23 8.80
CA THR A 22 -6.36 -2.35 9.76
C THR A 22 -4.89 -2.13 9.40
N THR A 23 -4.28 -1.08 9.95
CA THR A 23 -2.84 -0.85 9.82
C THR A 23 -2.00 -2.06 10.26
N ALA A 24 -2.45 -2.78 11.30
CA ALA A 24 -1.77 -3.98 11.76
C ALA A 24 -1.76 -5.10 10.71
N GLU A 25 -2.88 -5.30 10.01
CA GLU A 25 -2.98 -6.27 8.91
C GLU A 25 -2.13 -5.86 7.71
N LEU A 26 -2.07 -4.56 7.42
CA LEU A 26 -1.18 -4.01 6.40
C LEU A 26 0.31 -4.23 6.75
N GLU A 27 0.69 -4.08 8.02
CA GLU A 27 2.05 -4.36 8.50
C GLU A 27 2.40 -5.86 8.43
N GLU A 28 1.46 -6.75 8.75
CA GLU A 28 1.66 -8.19 8.62
C GLU A 28 1.83 -8.58 7.15
N ALA A 29 1.03 -8.01 6.24
CA ALA A 29 1.24 -8.15 4.81
C ALA A 29 2.63 -7.65 4.41
N ALA A 30 3.03 -6.44 4.84
CA ALA A 30 4.36 -5.88 4.57
C ALA A 30 5.49 -6.81 5.05
N LYS A 31 5.35 -7.44 6.22
CA LYS A 31 6.29 -8.44 6.74
C LYS A 31 6.33 -9.71 5.89
N ALA A 32 5.18 -10.18 5.40
CA ALA A 32 5.10 -11.33 4.49
C ALA A 32 5.84 -11.06 3.16
N TYR A 33 5.76 -9.84 2.64
CA TYR A 33 6.54 -9.41 1.47
C TYR A 33 8.02 -9.10 1.79
N GLY A 34 8.37 -9.01 3.07
CA GLY A 34 9.73 -8.96 3.59
C GLY A 34 10.53 -7.76 3.04
N LYS A 35 11.66 -8.06 2.38
CA LYS A 35 12.58 -7.05 1.83
C LYS A 35 12.22 -6.59 0.42
N SER A 36 11.13 -7.09 -0.17
CA SER A 36 10.71 -6.64 -1.49
C SER A 36 10.44 -5.14 -1.48
N VAL A 37 10.64 -4.48 -2.62
CA VAL A 37 10.30 -3.06 -2.82
C VAL A 37 8.84 -2.81 -2.41
N TYR A 38 7.97 -3.79 -2.66
CA TYR A 38 6.56 -3.76 -2.27
C TYR A 38 6.33 -3.84 -0.76
N GLY A 39 7.01 -4.75 -0.05
CA GLY A 39 6.92 -4.83 1.41
C GLY A 39 7.46 -3.56 2.10
N GLN A 40 8.51 -2.96 1.53
CA GLN A 40 9.02 -1.67 2.01
C GLN A 40 8.04 -0.52 1.77
N HIS A 41 7.31 -0.55 0.65
CA HIS A 41 6.24 0.41 0.34
C HIS A 41 5.06 0.27 1.32
N LEU A 42 4.52 -0.94 1.49
CA LEU A 42 3.43 -1.21 2.44
C LEU A 42 3.78 -0.81 3.86
N LYS A 43 5.04 -1.03 4.29
CA LYS A 43 5.50 -0.61 5.61
C LYS A 43 5.45 0.91 5.80
N LYS A 44 5.78 1.67 4.76
CA LYS A 44 5.69 3.14 4.78
C LYS A 44 4.25 3.63 4.73
N VAL A 45 3.37 2.96 3.99
CA VAL A 45 1.91 3.23 3.99
C VAL A 45 1.34 2.97 5.39
N ALA A 46 1.68 1.83 6.01
CA ALA A 46 1.25 1.49 7.37
C ALA A 46 1.80 2.46 8.43
N ALA A 47 3.02 2.97 8.25
CA ALA A 47 3.59 4.00 9.10
C ALA A 47 2.95 5.40 8.90
N GLY A 48 2.05 5.56 7.91
CA GLY A 48 1.45 6.84 7.55
C GLY A 48 2.40 7.78 6.81
N GLU A 49 3.56 7.31 6.35
CA GLU A 49 4.56 8.10 5.64
C GLU A 49 4.23 8.27 4.15
N ILE A 50 3.50 7.30 3.56
CA ILE A 50 2.99 7.38 2.20
C ILE A 50 1.47 7.46 2.27
N VAL A 51 0.98 8.68 2.43
CA VAL A 51 -0.41 9.01 2.08
C VAL A 51 -0.29 9.80 0.80
N ASN A 52 -0.62 9.16 -0.33
CA ASN A 52 -0.72 9.82 -1.62
C ASN A 52 -1.86 10.86 -1.55
N SER A 53 -1.58 12.05 -1.02
CA SER A 53 -2.42 13.22 -1.24
C SER A 53 -1.94 13.88 -2.52
N PRO A 54 -2.86 14.04 -3.49
CA PRO A 54 -3.82 15.11 -3.32
C PRO A 54 -5.27 14.58 -3.34
N ARG A 55 -5.90 14.49 -2.16
CA ARG A 55 -7.31 14.89 -2.08
C ARG A 55 -7.35 16.42 -2.22
N GLU A 56 -7.19 16.91 -3.44
CA GLU A 56 -7.75 18.21 -3.80
C GLU A 56 -9.25 17.99 -3.96
N TYR A 57 -10.03 18.65 -3.10
CA TYR A 57 -11.48 18.72 -3.16
C TYR A 57 -11.89 19.97 -3.94
#